data_AF-A0A853BHU3-F1
#
_entry.id   AF-A0A853BHU3-F1
#
_cell.length_a   1.000
_cell.length_b   1.000
_cell.length_c   1.000
_cell.angle_alpha   90.00
_cell.angle_beta   90.00
_cell.angle_gamma   90.00
#
_symmetry.space_group_name_H-M   'P 1'
#
loop_
_entity.id
_entity.type
_entity.pdbx_description
1 polymer ?
#
loop_
_entity_poly.entity_id
_entity_poly.type
_entity_poly.pdbx_seq_one_letter_code
_entity_poly.pdbx_strand_id
1 'polypeptide(L)'
;MLEEIAATRYVLPLREGGSLPGLVEAEDCGMYVVKFVGAGQGRKTLVAEVIAGELARRLGLPVPVLALVRVDAVIGRGEPDPEVQELIKASGGLNLGVDFLRGRWGLTRWCLRWTPSWRGGCCGSTRSSAMWTGPGATPTCWCGTGGLF
;
A
#
# COMPACT_ATOMS: atom_id res chain seq x y z
N MET A 1 8.77 9.76 -11.27
CA MET A 1 9.67 8.77 -10.65
C MET A 1 8.84 8.02 -9.63
N LEU A 2 8.94 6.70 -9.57
CA LEU A 2 8.16 5.89 -8.63
C LEU A 2 8.66 6.15 -7.21
N GLU A 3 7.74 6.29 -6.27
CA GLU A 3 8.06 6.45 -4.86
C GLU A 3 8.41 5.09 -4.24
N GLU A 4 9.45 5.06 -3.41
CA GLU A 4 9.82 3.88 -2.64
C GLU A 4 9.22 3.95 -1.25
N ILE A 5 8.53 2.89 -0.83
CA ILE A 5 7.82 2.83 0.43
C ILE A 5 7.99 1.50 1.14
N ALA A 6 8.09 1.49 2.47
CA ALA A 6 8.17 0.25 3.26
C ALA A 6 6.80 -0.37 3.52
N ALA A 7 6.67 -1.67 3.29
CA ALA A 7 5.54 -2.47 3.74
C ALA A 7 5.58 -2.62 5.27
N THR A 8 4.46 -2.37 5.93
CA THR A 8 4.32 -2.51 7.38
C THR A 8 3.56 -3.77 7.77
N ARG A 9 2.57 -4.16 6.95
CA ARG A 9 1.73 -5.33 7.25
C ARG A 9 1.19 -5.98 5.99
N TYR A 10 1.29 -7.30 5.93
CA TYR A 10 0.55 -8.11 4.97
C TYR A 10 -0.89 -8.32 5.46
N VAL A 11 -1.88 -8.00 4.61
CA VAL A 11 -3.29 -7.96 5.00
C VAL A 11 -4.04 -9.20 4.54
N LEU A 12 -4.02 -9.48 3.25
CA LEU A 12 -4.68 -10.66 2.68
C LEU A 12 -4.15 -10.99 1.27
N PRO A 13 -4.25 -12.25 0.85
CA PRO A 13 -4.01 -12.64 -0.54
C PRO A 13 -5.19 -12.26 -1.43
N LEU A 14 -4.90 -11.79 -2.65
CA LEU A 14 -5.86 -11.62 -3.73
C LEU A 14 -5.73 -12.80 -4.68
N ARG A 15 -6.73 -13.69 -4.67
CA ARG A 15 -6.71 -14.97 -5.41
C ARG A 15 -7.22 -14.84 -6.84
N GLU A 16 -6.88 -13.73 -7.49
CA GLU A 16 -7.22 -13.45 -8.88
C GLU A 16 -5.98 -13.68 -9.74
N GLY A 17 -5.91 -14.85 -10.39
CA GLY A 17 -4.82 -15.22 -11.30
C GLY A 17 -3.61 -15.88 -10.63
N GLY A 18 -2.70 -16.40 -11.45
CA GLY A 18 -1.58 -17.25 -11.02
C GLY A 18 -0.37 -16.51 -10.43
N SER A 19 -0.42 -15.19 -10.28
CA SER A 19 0.66 -14.40 -9.67
C SER A 19 0.46 -14.14 -8.17
N LEU A 20 -0.71 -14.52 -7.62
CA LEU A 20 -1.09 -14.38 -6.20
C LEU A 20 -0.69 -13.01 -5.61
N PRO A 21 -1.21 -11.89 -6.16
CA PRO A 21 -0.95 -10.58 -5.59
C PRO A 21 -1.47 -10.48 -4.14
N GLY A 22 -0.88 -9.60 -3.35
CA GLY A 22 -1.23 -9.41 -1.94
C GLY A 22 -1.65 -7.99 -1.63
N LEU A 23 -2.62 -7.82 -0.75
CA LEU A 23 -2.94 -6.51 -0.19
C LEU A 23 -2.00 -6.23 0.99
N VAL A 24 -1.33 -5.09 0.94
CA VAL A 24 -0.29 -4.68 1.89
C VAL A 24 -0.55 -3.27 2.38
N GLU A 25 -0.41 -3.07 3.69
CA GLU A 25 -0.34 -1.75 4.32
C GLU A 25 1.11 -1.27 4.31
N ALA A 26 1.31 0.03 4.08
CA ALA A 26 2.63 0.64 4.00
C ALA A 26 2.81 1.77 5.03
N GLU A 27 4.04 2.28 5.16
CA GLU A 27 4.42 3.26 6.18
C GLU A 27 3.76 4.64 6.03
N ASP A 28 3.19 4.95 4.86
CA ASP A 28 2.37 6.13 4.59
C ASP A 28 0.91 5.96 5.03
N CYS A 29 0.59 4.86 5.72
CA CYS A 29 -0.77 4.43 6.06
C CYS A 29 -1.66 4.15 4.83
N GLY A 30 -1.06 3.99 3.65
CA GLY A 30 -1.70 3.61 2.40
C GLY A 30 -1.86 2.10 2.25
N MET A 31 -2.71 1.71 1.30
CA MET A 31 -2.99 0.32 0.95
C MET A 31 -2.56 0.06 -0.48
N TYR A 32 -1.78 -1.00 -0.69
CA TYR A 32 -1.22 -1.33 -1.99
C TYR A 32 -1.52 -2.78 -2.36
N VAL A 33 -1.93 -2.99 -3.60
CA VAL A 33 -1.87 -4.31 -4.23
C VAL A 33 -0.44 -4.55 -4.68
N VAL A 34 0.25 -5.43 -3.97
CA VAL A 34 1.65 -5.77 -4.23
C VAL A 34 1.74 -6.99 -5.12
N LYS A 35 2.49 -6.83 -6.20
CA LYS A 35 2.90 -7.91 -7.10
C LYS A 35 4.29 -8.34 -6.72
N PHE A 36 4.35 -9.55 -6.16
CA PHE A 36 5.53 -10.13 -5.58
C PHE A 36 6.54 -10.56 -6.65
N VAL A 37 7.81 -10.21 -6.46
CA VAL A 37 8.90 -10.57 -7.37
C VAL A 37 9.19 -12.07 -7.39
N GLY A 38 8.91 -12.77 -6.29
CA GLY A 38 9.00 -14.23 -6.19
C GLY A 38 7.91 -14.97 -6.95
N ALA A 39 6.90 -14.27 -7.51
CA ALA A 39 5.88 -14.91 -8.32
C ALA A 39 6.47 -15.43 -9.64
N GLY A 40 5.94 -16.56 -10.15
CA GLY A 40 6.45 -17.25 -11.34
C GLY A 40 6.41 -16.43 -12.65
N GLN A 41 5.74 -15.28 -12.67
CA GLN A 41 5.71 -14.35 -13.79
C GLN A 41 7.06 -13.62 -14.01
N GLY A 42 7.91 -13.56 -12.98
CA GLY A 42 9.28 -13.03 -13.06
C GLY A 42 9.40 -11.51 -13.22
N ARG A 43 10.63 -11.02 -13.03
CA ARG A 43 10.96 -9.57 -13.03
C ARG A 43 10.59 -8.84 -14.32
N LYS A 44 10.68 -9.51 -15.48
CA LYS A 44 10.35 -8.91 -16.78
C LYS A 44 8.89 -8.45 -16.84
N THR A 45 7.99 -9.21 -16.22
CA THR A 45 6.56 -8.86 -16.16
C THR A 45 6.34 -7.62 -15.29
N LEU A 46 6.99 -7.53 -14.13
CA LEU A 46 6.93 -6.32 -13.29
C LEU A 46 7.46 -5.07 -14.01
N VAL A 47 8.54 -5.21 -14.80
CA VAL A 47 9.06 -4.12 -15.63
C VAL A 47 8.05 -3.71 -16.70
N ALA A 48 7.41 -4.68 -17.37
CA ALA A 48 6.38 -4.40 -18.37
C ALA A 48 5.19 -3.63 -17.77
N GLU A 49 4.79 -3.98 -16.55
CA GLU A 49 3.72 -3.26 -15.85
C GLU A 49 4.08 -1.83 -15.49
N VAL A 50 5.32 -1.59 -15.03
CA VAL A 50 5.81 -0.23 -14.79
C VAL A 50 5.78 0.59 -16.08
N ILE A 51 6.28 0.03 -17.19
CA ILE A 51 6.29 0.69 -18.50
C ILE A 51 4.87 1.01 -18.95
N ALA A 52 3.96 0.03 -18.90
CA ALA A 52 2.58 0.19 -19.33
C ALA A 52 1.82 1.21 -18.47
N GLY A 53 1.97 1.15 -17.15
CA GLY A 53 1.34 2.08 -16.22
C GLY A 53 1.85 3.51 -16.39
N GLU A 54 3.17 3.71 -16.48
CA GLU A 54 3.73 5.04 -16.69
C GLU A 54 3.41 5.61 -18.07
N LEU A 55 3.35 4.77 -19.12
CA LEU A 55 2.91 5.20 -20.44
C LEU A 55 1.44 5.65 -20.41
N ALA A 56 0.55 4.84 -19.84
CA ALA A 56 -0.87 5.17 -19.68
C ALA A 56 -1.05 6.47 -18.88
N ARG A 57 -0.30 6.64 -17.77
CA ARG A 57 -0.30 7.88 -16.97
C ARG A 57 0.11 9.10 -17.79
N ARG A 58 1.14 8.98 -18.65
CA ARG A 58 1.60 10.06 -19.53
C ARG A 58 0.60 10.37 -20.65
N LEU A 59 -0.19 9.40 -21.06
CA LEU A 59 -1.29 9.57 -22.01
C LEU A 59 -2.55 10.17 -21.35
N GLY A 60 -2.51 10.49 -20.06
CA GLY A 60 -3.66 11.04 -19.33
C GLY A 60 -4.73 9.99 -19.02
N LEU A 61 -4.44 8.70 -19.22
CA LEU A 61 -5.34 7.64 -18.78
C LEU A 61 -5.35 7.59 -17.25
N PRO A 62 -6.51 7.32 -16.66
CA PRO A 62 -6.61 7.25 -15.23
C PRO A 62 -6.10 5.88 -14.77
N VAL A 63 -4.82 5.83 -14.45
CA VAL A 63 -4.18 4.66 -13.85
C VAL A 63 -3.94 4.92 -12.37
N PRO A 64 -4.13 3.92 -11.49
CA PRO A 64 -3.73 4.02 -10.09
C PRO A 64 -2.22 4.33 -9.98
N VAL A 65 -1.83 4.93 -8.87
CA VAL A 65 -0.42 5.26 -8.61
C VAL A 65 0.38 3.97 -8.46
N LEU A 66 1.55 3.92 -9.09
CA LEU A 66 2.53 2.85 -8.91
C LEU A 66 3.55 3.26 -7.85
N ALA A 67 3.94 2.30 -7.01
CA ALA A 67 4.95 2.46 -5.98
C ALA A 67 5.95 1.30 -5.99
N LEU A 68 7.17 1.55 -5.54
CA LEU A 68 8.17 0.53 -5.28
C LEU A 68 8.07 0.15 -3.80
N VAL A 69 7.53 -1.04 -3.52
CA VAL A 69 7.25 -1.47 -2.15
C VAL A 69 8.39 -2.35 -1.64
N ARG A 70 9.09 -1.91 -0.60
CA ARG A 70 10.05 -2.71 0.15
C ARG A 70 9.32 -3.68 1.06
N VAL A 71 9.45 -4.98 0.79
CA VAL A 71 8.87 -6.06 1.57
C VAL A 71 9.96 -6.71 2.41
N ASP A 72 9.76 -6.74 3.72
CA ASP A 72 10.52 -7.62 4.61
C ASP A 72 9.86 -9.01 4.61
N ALA A 73 10.63 -10.07 4.37
CA ALA A 73 10.14 -11.45 4.37
C ALA A 73 9.41 -11.83 5.68
N VAL A 74 9.68 -11.13 6.78
CA VAL A 74 9.02 -11.33 8.08
C VAL A 74 7.50 -11.11 8.02
N ILE A 75 6.99 -10.26 7.12
CA ILE A 75 5.56 -9.91 7.08
C ILE A 75 4.69 -11.10 6.68
N GLY A 76 5.26 -12.09 5.99
CA GLY A 76 4.57 -13.31 5.57
C GLY A 76 4.38 -14.36 6.68
N ARG A 77 4.97 -14.17 7.87
CA ARG A 77 4.89 -15.15 8.97
C ARG A 77 3.46 -15.40 9.46
N GLY A 78 2.58 -14.41 9.34
CA GLY A 78 1.18 -14.51 9.77
C GLY A 78 0.23 -15.12 8.74
N GLU A 79 0.70 -15.40 7.53
CA GLU A 79 -0.14 -15.99 6.48
C GLU A 79 -0.33 -17.49 6.72
N PRO A 80 -1.58 -17.98 6.83
CA PRO A 80 -1.87 -19.40 7.05
C PRO A 80 -1.56 -20.30 5.84
N ASP A 81 -1.58 -19.76 4.63
CA ASP A 81 -1.30 -20.50 3.39
C ASP A 81 0.22 -20.65 3.16
N PRO A 82 0.79 -21.87 3.23
CA PRO A 82 2.24 -22.07 3.09
C PRO A 82 2.79 -21.64 1.72
N GLU A 83 1.99 -21.73 0.67
CA GLU A 83 2.40 -21.32 -0.68
C GLU A 83 2.58 -19.80 -0.74
N VAL A 84 1.61 -19.06 -0.19
CA VAL A 84 1.66 -17.59 -0.10
C VAL A 84 2.77 -17.14 0.86
N GLN A 85 2.98 -17.86 1.97
CA GLN A 85 4.08 -17.57 2.89
C GLN A 85 5.45 -17.71 2.22
N GLU A 86 5.70 -18.81 1.50
CA GLU A 86 6.97 -18.99 0.77
C GLU A 86 7.11 -17.97 -0.37
N LEU A 87 6.02 -17.60 -1.04
CA LEU A 87 6.02 -16.51 -2.03
C LEU A 87 6.48 -15.18 -1.42
N ILE A 88 5.90 -14.76 -0.29
CA ILE A 88 6.28 -13.49 0.37
C ILE A 88 7.73 -13.53 0.83
N LYS A 89 8.15 -14.67 1.41
CA LYS A 89 9.52 -14.89 1.87
C LYS A 89 10.54 -14.84 0.73
N ALA A 90 10.22 -15.42 -0.43
CA ALA A 90 11.02 -15.34 -1.66
C ALA A 90 11.02 -13.92 -2.28
N SER A 91 10.13 -13.04 -1.82
CA SER A 91 9.93 -11.69 -2.35
C SER A 91 10.51 -10.59 -1.46
N GLY A 92 11.42 -10.92 -0.54
CA GLY A 92 12.14 -9.94 0.25
C GLY A 92 12.87 -8.90 -0.62
N GLY A 93 12.72 -7.62 -0.31
CA GLY A 93 13.28 -6.51 -1.07
C GLY A 93 12.24 -5.73 -1.87
N LEU A 94 12.61 -5.22 -3.04
CA LEU A 94 11.75 -4.34 -3.85
C LEU A 94 10.73 -5.12 -4.68
N ASN A 95 9.47 -4.73 -4.53
CA ASN A 95 8.31 -5.25 -5.26
C ASN A 95 7.54 -4.10 -5.91
N LEU A 96 6.59 -4.43 -6.78
CA LEU A 96 5.73 -3.43 -7.41
C LEU A 96 4.40 -3.34 -6.66
N GLY A 97 4.08 -2.15 -6.16
CA GLY A 97 2.79 -1.82 -5.58
C GLY A 97 1.93 -1.00 -6.54
N VAL A 98 0.63 -1.26 -6.51
CA VAL A 98 -0.40 -0.46 -7.16
C VAL A 98 -1.35 0.04 -6.09
N ASP A 99 -1.64 1.34 -6.05
CA ASP A 99 -2.58 1.93 -5.10
C ASP A 99 -3.92 1.18 -5.11
N PHE A 100 -4.38 0.75 -3.93
CA PHE A 100 -5.60 -0.03 -3.77
C PHE A 100 -6.82 0.90 -3.63
N LEU A 101 -7.56 1.03 -4.73
CA LEU A 101 -8.78 1.83 -4.77
C LEU A 101 -9.94 1.14 -4.04
N ARG A 102 -10.11 1.42 -2.74
CA ARG A 102 -11.25 0.96 -1.96
C ARG A 102 -12.56 1.58 -2.46
N GLY A 103 -13.33 0.81 -3.23
CA GLY A 103 -14.79 0.98 -3.35
C GLY A 103 -15.33 2.19 -4.11
N ARG A 104 -14.73 2.64 -5.22
CA ARG A 104 -15.42 3.58 -6.14
C ARG A 104 -15.24 3.28 -7.62
N TRP A 105 -16.40 3.21 -8.29
CA TRP A 105 -16.60 3.61 -9.67
C TRP A 105 -16.23 5.10 -9.76
N GLY A 106 -15.35 5.47 -10.68
CA GLY A 106 -15.00 6.87 -10.91
C GLY A 106 -13.54 7.16 -10.58
N LEU A 107 -12.77 7.15 -11.65
CA LEU A 107 -11.39 7.57 -11.82
C LEU A 107 -11.19 9.06 -11.51
N THR A 108 -11.47 9.50 -10.28
CA THR A 108 -11.32 10.90 -9.90
C THR A 108 -10.56 11.02 -8.58
N ARG A 109 -9.32 11.51 -8.74
CA ARG A 109 -8.36 11.92 -7.71
C ARG A 109 -8.89 13.09 -6.89
N TRP A 110 -9.71 12.82 -5.88
CA TRP A 110 -10.12 13.80 -4.87
C TRP A 110 -10.20 13.17 -3.46
N CYS A 111 -9.10 12.59 -3.02
CA CYS A 111 -8.74 12.34 -1.62
C CYS A 111 -7.29 11.86 -1.67
N LEU A 112 -6.22 12.60 -1.34
CA LEU A 112 -6.02 13.87 -0.67
C LEU A 112 -4.94 14.63 -1.45
N ARG A 113 -5.04 15.95 -1.48
CA ARG A 113 -3.86 16.80 -1.69
C ARG A 113 -2.96 16.62 -0.47
N TRP A 114 -2.08 15.63 -0.51
CA TRP A 114 -1.00 15.47 0.44
C TRP A 114 -0.05 16.66 0.26
N THR A 115 0.03 17.53 1.26
CA THR A 115 1.01 18.62 1.27
C THR A 115 2.27 18.10 1.99
N PRO A 116 3.48 18.33 1.45
CA PRO A 116 4.71 17.69 1.95
C PRO A 116 5.24 18.31 3.26
N SER A 117 4.38 18.93 4.08
CA SER A 117 4.82 19.62 5.30
C SER A 117 4.93 18.73 6.54
N TRP A 118 4.44 17.49 6.49
CA TRP A 118 4.50 16.57 7.63
C TRP A 118 5.35 15.34 7.33
N ARG A 119 6.67 15.52 7.51
CA ARG A 119 7.62 14.44 7.78
C ARG A 119 7.72 14.30 9.30
N GLY A 120 6.69 13.73 9.92
CA GLY A 120 6.60 13.54 11.37
C GLY A 120 5.78 12.30 11.68
N GLY A 121 6.42 11.30 12.27
CA GLY A 121 5.93 9.92 12.34
C GLY A 121 4.53 9.73 12.91
N CYS A 122 3.81 8.76 12.34
CA CYS A 122 2.66 8.16 12.99
C CYS A 122 3.17 7.30 14.15
N CYS A 123 3.02 7.86 15.36
CA CYS A 123 3.29 7.22 16.63
C CYS A 123 2.55 5.89 16.74
N GLY A 124 3.28 4.80 16.99
CA GLY A 124 2.72 3.50 17.31
C GLY A 124 1.90 3.55 18.59
N SER A 125 0.58 3.44 18.49
CA SER A 125 -0.25 2.94 19.59
C SER A 125 -1.54 2.34 19.04
N THR A 126 -1.93 1.22 19.63
CA THR A 126 -2.89 0.20 19.15
C THR A 126 -4.37 0.59 19.30
N ARG A 127 -4.74 1.87 19.25
CA ARG A 127 -6.16 2.25 19.33
C ARG A 127 -6.42 3.64 18.75
N SER A 128 -6.88 3.66 17.50
CA SER A 128 -7.38 4.88 16.85
C SER A 128 -8.86 4.68 16.50
N SER A 129 -9.76 5.07 17.39
CA SER A 129 -11.17 5.28 17.03
C SER A 129 -11.27 6.65 16.35
N ALA A 130 -11.44 6.66 15.03
CA ALA A 130 -11.80 7.86 14.30
C ALA A 130 -13.26 8.21 14.63
N MET A 131 -13.48 9.28 15.40
CA MET A 131 -14.82 9.79 15.67
C MET A 131 -15.17 10.79 14.57
N TRP A 132 -16.18 10.46 13.77
CA TRP A 132 -16.64 11.28 12.65
C TRP A 132 -17.57 12.39 13.19
N THR A 133 -17.09 13.63 13.27
CA THR A 133 -17.94 14.79 13.63
C THR A 133 -18.17 15.69 12.41
N GLY A 134 -19.15 15.30 11.59
CA GLY A 134 -19.84 16.19 10.64
C GLY A 134 -19.04 16.74 9.45
N PRO A 135 -19.74 17.23 8.40
CA PRO A 135 -19.10 17.84 7.24
C PRO A 135 -18.62 19.25 7.59
N GLY A 136 -17.30 19.46 7.60
CA GLY A 136 -16.66 20.76 7.83
C GLY A 136 -15.61 20.79 8.94
N ALA A 137 -15.49 19.72 9.75
CA ALA A 137 -14.41 19.61 10.73
C ALA A 137 -13.12 19.10 10.06
N THR A 138 -12.01 19.80 10.28
CA THR A 138 -10.67 19.27 10.02
C THR A 138 -10.44 18.04 10.91
N PRO A 139 -10.00 16.89 10.38
CA PRO A 139 -9.66 15.74 11.21
C PRO A 139 -8.43 16.09 12.04
N THR A 140 -8.64 16.49 13.29
CA THR A 140 -7.57 16.58 14.27
C THR A 140 -7.32 15.18 14.82
N CYS A 141 -6.19 14.57 14.46
CA CYS A 141 -5.65 13.46 15.24
C CYS A 141 -5.32 14.00 16.63
N TRP A 142 -6.14 13.64 17.62
CA TRP A 142 -5.86 13.97 19.01
C TRP A 142 -4.86 12.95 19.54
N CYS A 143 -3.58 13.34 19.64
CA CYS A 143 -2.62 12.63 20.49
C CYS A 143 -2.94 13.02 21.93
N GLY A 144 -3.73 12.18 22.62
CA GLY A 144 -4.05 12.40 24.03
C GLY A 144 -2.77 12.45 24.85
N THR A 145 -2.36 13.66 25.24
CA THR A 145 -1.43 13.86 26.36
C THR A 145 -2.29 13.93 27.62
N GLY A 146 -2.63 12.78 28.17
CA GLY A 146 -3.44 12.66 29.39
C GLY A 146 -2.64 12.09 30.54
N GLY A 147 -1.60 12.81 30.98
CA GLY A 147 -1.02 12.60 32.30
C GLY A 147 -1.85 13.33 33.37
N LEU A 148 -2.09 12.63 34.48
CA LEU A 148 -2.33 13.12 35.85
C LEU A 148 -3.38 14.23 36.05
N PHE A 149 -4.58 13.84 36.49
CA PHE A 149 -5.25 14.26 37.73
C PHE A 149 -6.32 13.22 38.09
#